data_AF-A0A257ACZ4-F1
#
_entry.id   AF-A0A257ACZ4-F1
#
_cell.length_a   1.000
_cell.length_b   1.000
_cell.length_c   1.000
_cell.angle_alpha   90.00
_cell.angle_beta   90.00
_cell.angle_gamma   90.00
#
_symmetry.space_group_name_H-M   'P 1'
#
loop_
_entity.id
_entity.type
_entity.pdbx_description
1 polymer ?
#
loop_
_entity_poly.entity_id
_entity_poly.type
_entity_poly.pdbx_seq_one_letter_code
_entity_poly.pdbx_strand_id
1 'polypeptide(L)'
;MNFYGVTDETYCFLKALGEIRALIKFSEFNKGEIKAITLGNSKLPTGITRHVIIGRILGLRVALDLLKEGWIGESEKLVREELVRKLREGSDRIRNPFFT
;
A
#
# COMPACT_ATOMS: atom_id res chain seq x y z
N MET A 1 3.31 7.17 15.66
CA MET A 1 1.98 6.72 16.11
C MET A 1 1.54 5.64 15.13
N ASN A 2 1.46 4.39 15.58
CA ASN A 2 1.15 3.26 14.70
C ASN A 2 -0.36 3.01 14.74
N PHE A 3 -0.98 2.81 13.57
CA PHE A 3 -2.41 2.56 13.44
C PHE A 3 -2.63 1.10 13.02
N TYR A 4 -3.47 0.37 13.76
CA TYR A 4 -3.76 -1.04 13.52
C TYR A 4 -5.25 -1.25 13.28
N GLY A 5 -5.60 -2.27 12.50
CA GLY A 5 -6.96 -2.81 12.52
C GLY A 5 -7.12 -3.60 13.81
N VAL A 6 -8.17 -3.30 14.58
CA VAL A 6 -8.38 -3.89 15.90
C VAL A 6 -9.77 -4.53 15.91
N THR A 7 -9.85 -5.82 16.22
CA THR A 7 -11.10 -6.49 16.57
C THR A 7 -11.41 -6.25 18.05
N ASP A 8 -12.65 -6.44 18.48
CA ASP A 8 -13.03 -6.27 19.89
C ASP A 8 -12.17 -7.14 20.83
N GLU A 9 -11.84 -8.36 20.42
CA GLU A 9 -10.95 -9.27 21.15
C GLU A 9 -9.53 -8.72 21.27
N THR A 10 -8.98 -8.19 20.17
CA THR A 10 -7.64 -7.59 20.13
C THR A 10 -7.59 -6.33 20.98
N TYR A 11 -8.66 -5.51 20.96
CA TYR A 11 -8.78 -4.32 21.78
C TYR A 11 -8.77 -4.66 23.28
N CYS A 12 -9.61 -5.61 23.69
CA CYS A 12 -9.68 -6.06 25.08
C CYS A 12 -8.33 -6.58 25.57
N PHE A 13 -7.65 -7.38 24.75
CA PHE A 13 -6.32 -7.90 25.06
C PHE A 13 -5.27 -6.78 25.20
N LEU A 14 -5.14 -5.91 24.19
CA LEU A 14 -4.16 -4.81 24.21
C LEU A 14 -4.45 -3.80 25.34
N LYS A 15 -5.72 -3.58 25.67
CA LYS A 15 -6.13 -2.74 26.80
C LYS A 15 -5.75 -3.38 28.13
N ALA A 16 -5.94 -4.70 28.27
CA ALA A 16 -5.52 -5.44 29.46
C ALA A 16 -4.00 -5.41 29.66
N LEU A 17 -3.22 -5.40 28.57
CA LEU A 17 -1.76 -5.24 28.61
C LEU A 17 -1.29 -3.80 28.86
N GLY A 18 -2.19 -2.80 28.85
CA GLY A 18 -1.82 -1.38 29.00
C GLY A 18 -1.12 -0.78 27.77
N GLU A 19 -1.07 -1.51 26.65
CA GLU A 19 -0.40 -1.12 25.39
C GLU A 19 -1.16 -0.01 24.64
N ILE A 20 -2.46 0.12 24.86
CA ILE A 20 -3.32 1.10 24.19
C ILE A 20 -4.16 1.90 25.19
N ARG A 21 -4.24 3.21 24.96
CA ARG A 21 -4.99 4.15 25.81
C ARG A 21 -6.38 4.47 25.28
N ALA A 22 -6.59 4.38 23.97
CA ALA A 22 -7.84 4.70 23.32
C ALA A 22 -7.98 3.97 21.98
N LEU A 23 -9.22 3.71 21.57
CA LEU A 23 -9.59 3.23 20.25
C LEU A 23 -10.24 4.38 19.47
N ILE A 24 -9.68 4.72 18.31
CA ILE A 24 -10.22 5.76 17.42
C ILE A 24 -10.71 5.08 16.16
N LYS A 25 -12.00 5.27 15.85
CA LYS A 25 -12.62 4.76 14.61
C LYS A 25 -12.87 5.91 13.65
N PHE A 26 -12.37 5.77 12.43
CA PHE A 26 -12.68 6.66 11.32
C PHE A 26 -13.79 6.05 10.46
N SER A 27 -14.54 6.89 9.75
CA SER A 27 -15.49 6.43 8.74
C SER A 27 -14.75 5.67 7.64
N GLU A 28 -15.39 4.64 7.11
CA GLU A 28 -14.89 3.96 5.92
C GLU A 28 -15.12 4.84 4.69
N PHE A 29 -14.16 4.83 3.77
CA PHE A 29 -14.25 5.53 2.50
C PHE A 29 -14.34 4.52 1.37
N ASN A 30 -15.36 4.64 0.54
CA ASN A 30 -15.45 3.89 -0.70
C ASN A 30 -14.54 4.51 -1.78
N LYS A 31 -14.30 3.77 -2.88
CA LYS A 31 -13.41 4.23 -3.96
C LYS A 31 -13.90 5.53 -4.63
N GLY A 32 -15.21 5.73 -4.72
CA GLY A 32 -15.80 6.93 -5.31
C GLY A 32 -15.55 8.17 -4.46
N GLU A 33 -15.69 8.05 -3.14
CA GLU A 33 -15.39 9.12 -2.18
C GLU A 33 -13.91 9.52 -2.21
N ILE A 34 -13.01 8.53 -2.19
CA ILE A 34 -11.56 8.78 -2.31
C ILE A 34 -11.25 9.52 -3.62
N LYS A 35 -11.88 9.11 -4.73
CA LYS A 35 -11.70 9.77 -6.03
C LYS A 35 -12.22 11.21 -6.01
N ALA A 36 -13.39 11.45 -5.44
CA ALA A 36 -13.98 12.78 -5.33
C ALA A 36 -13.11 13.74 -4.49
N ILE A 37 -12.61 13.28 -3.34
CA ILE A 37 -11.68 14.03 -2.48
C ILE A 37 -10.42 14.42 -3.26
N THR A 38 -9.84 13.45 -3.98
CA THR A 38 -8.61 13.65 -4.77
C THR A 38 -8.83 14.64 -5.91
N LEU A 39 -9.94 14.52 -6.66
CA LEU A 39 -10.29 15.45 -7.74
C LEU A 39 -10.63 16.85 -7.22
N GLY A 40 -11.14 16.95 -5.99
CA GLY A 40 -11.37 18.23 -5.30
C GLY A 40 -10.12 18.87 -4.69
N ASN A 41 -8.91 18.40 -5.03
CA ASN A 41 -7.63 18.87 -4.46
C ASN A 41 -7.56 18.83 -2.92
N SER A 42 -8.38 17.98 -2.29
CA SER A 42 -8.40 17.79 -0.85
C SER A 42 -7.60 16.55 -0.45
N LYS A 43 -7.15 16.49 0.81
CA LYS A 43 -6.38 15.37 1.34
C LYS A 43 -7.01 14.84 2.63
N LEU A 44 -6.95 13.53 2.79
CA LEU A 44 -7.27 12.87 4.06
C LEU A 44 -6.04 12.88 4.98
N PRO A 45 -6.24 12.93 6.32
CA PRO A 45 -5.18 12.63 7.27
C PRO A 45 -4.49 11.30 6.96
N THR A 46 -3.18 11.23 7.15
CA THR A 46 -2.40 10.01 6.91
C THR A 46 -2.79 8.91 7.91
N GLY A 47 -2.81 7.66 7.44
CA GLY A 47 -3.01 6.49 8.31
C GLY A 47 -4.47 6.14 8.63
N ILE A 48 -5.44 6.87 8.06
CA ILE A 48 -6.88 6.59 8.30
C ILE A 48 -7.50 5.68 7.23
N THR A 49 -6.89 5.58 6.04
CA THR A 49 -7.32 4.66 4.98
C THR A 49 -6.47 3.40 4.98
N ARG A 50 -7.10 2.24 4.69
CA ARG A 50 -6.40 0.95 4.61
C ARG A 50 -6.83 0.18 3.38
N HIS A 51 -5.91 0.04 2.42
CA HIS A 51 -6.15 -0.70 1.18
C HIS A 51 -5.68 -2.16 1.32
N VAL A 52 -6.61 -3.10 1.13
CA VAL A 52 -6.29 -4.52 0.95
C VAL A 52 -5.99 -4.74 -0.53
N ILE A 53 -4.70 -4.74 -0.87
CA ILE A 53 -4.23 -5.04 -2.24
C ILE A 53 -3.81 -6.50 -2.28
N ILE A 54 -4.51 -7.29 -3.10
CA ILE A 54 -4.22 -8.72 -3.34
C ILE A 54 -3.16 -8.81 -4.45
N GLY A 55 -2.21 -9.75 -4.32
CA GLY A 55 -1.20 -10.00 -5.36
C GLY A 55 -0.15 -8.90 -5.49
N ARG A 56 0.24 -8.26 -4.38
CA ARG A 56 1.27 -7.21 -4.40
C ARG A 56 2.59 -7.79 -4.90
N ILE A 57 3.18 -7.12 -5.88
CA ILE A 57 4.56 -7.35 -6.28
C ILE A 57 5.44 -6.59 -5.29
N LEU A 58 6.29 -7.32 -4.58
CA LEU A 58 7.24 -6.78 -3.62
C LEU A 58 8.66 -7.08 -4.11
N GLY A 59 9.61 -6.20 -3.80
CA GLY A 59 11.02 -6.46 -4.13
C GLY A 59 11.43 -6.10 -5.56
N LEU A 60 10.57 -5.42 -6.33
CA LEU A 60 10.78 -5.13 -7.75
C LEU A 60 12.10 -4.40 -8.09
N ARG A 61 12.77 -3.73 -7.13
CA ARG A 61 14.13 -3.14 -7.26
C ARG A 61 14.36 -2.44 -8.62
N VAL A 62 13.57 -1.42 -8.94
CA VAL A 62 13.75 -0.65 -10.18
C VAL A 62 14.98 0.26 -10.04
N ALA A 63 15.87 0.25 -11.03
CA ALA A 63 17.02 1.16 -11.06
C ALA A 63 16.53 2.61 -11.18
N LEU A 64 17.00 3.50 -10.31
CA LEU A 64 16.57 4.91 -10.29
C LEU A 64 16.89 5.64 -11.60
N ASP A 65 17.93 5.22 -12.31
CA ASP A 65 18.29 5.78 -13.63
C ASP A 65 17.18 5.60 -14.66
N LEU A 66 16.36 4.55 -14.54
CA LEU A 66 15.18 4.32 -15.40
C LEU A 66 14.00 5.25 -15.07
N LEU A 67 14.05 5.93 -13.93
CA LEU A 67 13.00 6.83 -13.44
C LEU A 67 13.35 8.31 -13.63
N LYS A 68 14.52 8.61 -14.21
CA LYS A 68 14.94 10.00 -14.48
C LYS A 68 14.01 10.62 -15.53
N GLU A 69 13.69 11.90 -15.35
CA GLU A 69 12.88 12.65 -16.30
C GLU A 69 13.59 12.70 -17.67
N GLY A 70 12.93 12.14 -18.69
CA GLY A 70 13.46 11.96 -20.04
C GLY A 70 12.50 11.11 -20.87
N TRP A 71 12.50 11.34 -22.19
CA TRP A 71 11.55 10.85 -23.19
C TRP A 71 10.73 9.61 -22.77
N ILE A 72 9.45 9.84 -22.47
CA ILE A 72 8.47 8.86 -21.96
C ILE A 72 8.52 7.54 -22.75
N GLY A 73 8.68 7.59 -24.07
CA GLY A 73 8.66 6.39 -24.92
C GLY A 73 9.87 5.46 -24.74
N GLU A 74 11.07 5.99 -24.48
CA GLU A 74 12.27 5.17 -24.30
C GLU A 74 12.35 4.61 -22.88
N SER A 75 12.05 5.45 -21.88
CA SER A 75 11.98 5.06 -20.47
C SER A 75 10.91 4.00 -20.20
N GLU A 76 9.71 4.14 -20.79
CA GLU A 76 8.64 3.14 -20.66
C GLU A 76 9.06 1.79 -21.24
N LYS A 77 9.68 1.78 -22.43
CA LYS A 77 10.18 0.56 -23.07
C LYS A 77 11.20 -0.16 -22.18
N LEU A 78 12.19 0.57 -21.67
CA LEU A 78 13.25 0.01 -20.82
C LEU A 78 12.69 -0.53 -19.49
N VAL A 79 11.77 0.20 -18.85
CA VAL A 79 11.09 -0.28 -17.64
C VAL A 79 10.27 -1.54 -17.92
N ARG A 80 9.57 -1.60 -19.05
CA ARG A 80 8.78 -2.77 -19.45
C ARG A 80 9.64 -4.00 -19.70
N GLU A 81 10.75 -3.83 -20.41
CA GLU A 81 11.71 -4.92 -20.68
C GLU A 81 12.30 -5.45 -19.37
N GLU A 82 12.70 -4.58 -18.46
CA GLU A 82 13.23 -4.95 -17.15
C GLU A 82 12.18 -5.66 -16.28
N LEU A 83 10.93 -5.20 -16.29
CA LEU A 83 9.82 -5.87 -15.60
C LEU A 83 9.56 -7.28 -16.12
N VAL A 84 9.49 -7.45 -17.44
CA VAL A 84 9.27 -8.76 -18.07
C VAL A 84 10.41 -9.71 -17.74
N ARG A 85 11.66 -9.22 -17.77
CA ARG A 85 12.83 -9.99 -17.40
C ARG A 85 12.73 -10.51 -15.95
N LYS A 86 12.44 -9.62 -14.99
CA LYS A 86 12.31 -9.99 -13.56
C LYS A 86 11.17 -10.95 -13.26
N LEU A 87 10.03 -10.75 -13.92
CA LEU A 87 8.88 -11.65 -13.78
C LEU A 87 9.19 -13.06 -14.31
N ARG A 88 9.98 -13.18 -15.38
CA ARG A 88 10.43 -14.49 -15.92
C ARG A 88 11.47 -15.16 -15.03
N GLU A 89 12.34 -14.39 -14.39
CA GLU A 89 13.38 -14.89 -13.48
C GLU A 89 12.84 -15.29 -12.09
N GLY A 90 11.55 -15.10 -11.81
CA GLY A 90 10.91 -15.54 -10.56
C GLY A 90 11.40 -14.81 -9.30
N SER A 91 12.09 -13.67 -9.46
CA SER A 91 12.72 -12.96 -8.34
C SER A 91 11.72 -12.29 -7.40
N ASP A 92 10.55 -11.89 -7.91
CA ASP A 92 9.54 -11.17 -7.14
C ASP A 92 8.38 -12.11 -6.79
N ARG A 93 8.52 -12.80 -5.66
CA ARG A 93 7.47 -13.69 -5.13
C ARG A 93 6.18 -12.90 -4.88
N ILE A 94 5.14 -13.20 -5.63
CA ILE A 94 3.75 -12.81 -5.33
C ILE A 94 3.42 -13.41 -3.95
N ARG A 95 3.42 -12.59 -2.89
CA ARG A 95 3.02 -13.05 -1.55
C ARG A 95 1.50 -13.05 -1.43
N ASN A 96 0.95 -14.17 -0.97
CA ASN A 96 -0.46 -14.31 -0.61
C ASN A 96 -0.74 -13.51 0.69
N PRO A 97 -1.70 -12.56 0.70
CA PRO A 97 -1.96 -11.70 1.87
C PRO A 97 -2.57 -12.41 3.09
N PHE A 98 -2.85 -13.72 3.03
CA PHE A 98 -3.52 -14.47 4.10
C PHE A 98 -2.60 -15.19 5.10
N PHE A 99 -1.27 -15.10 4.97
CA PHE A 99 -0.34 -15.69 5.95
C PHE A 99 0.85 -14.77 6.21
N THR A 100 0.75 -13.98 7.27
CA THR A 100 1.83 -13.51 8.18
C THR A 100 1.20 -12.91 9.41
#